data_AF-A0AAE4WCI8-F1
#
_entry.id   AF-A0AAE4WCI8-F1
#
_cell.length_a   1.000
_cell.length_b   1.000
_cell.length_c   1.000
_cell.angle_alpha   90.00
_cell.angle_beta   90.00
_cell.angle_gamma   90.00
#
_symmetry.space_group_name_H-M   'P 1'
#
loop_
_entity.id
_entity.type
_entity.pdbx_description
1 polymer ?
#
loop_
_entity_poly.entity_id
_entity_poly.type
_entity_poly.pdbx_seq_one_letter_code
_entity_poly.pdbx_strand_id
1 'polypeptide(L)'
;MPVDDAFALYDMAVFYDSFNIHGEDGDFYEAYPKTPCRILDIGCGTGSVTLRLARRGHQVTGIDPAPGMLALAKAKDKEGLVRWIAANAFDLNLDREQFDLIIMTGHVFQVFLDDEETLLALTNARRHLSPGGQMIIESRNPLLRAWEGWTEATTRNTAQVPGIGPVEVFYQVDRIEGEHVTFDATFTLLETGEQRISRSCLRFPGRGKVEQLFKAAGFKSIDMLGWWDGRSFEPTSPEIIAIASV
;
A
#
# COMPACT_ATOMS: atom_id res chain seq x y z
N MET A 1 1.94 12.52 -5.46
CA MET A 1 2.69 11.70 -4.50
C MET A 1 4.12 11.67 -5.01
N PRO A 2 5.12 12.10 -4.24
CA PRO A 2 6.49 11.73 -4.55
C PRO A 2 6.59 10.21 -4.30
N VAL A 3 6.15 9.43 -5.28
CA VAL A 3 6.47 8.01 -5.33
C VAL A 3 7.97 7.95 -5.56
N ASP A 4 8.63 6.97 -4.94
CA ASP A 4 10.02 6.70 -5.29
C ASP A 4 10.11 6.46 -6.80
N ASP A 5 10.77 7.37 -7.51
CA ASP A 5 10.89 7.35 -8.97
C ASP A 5 11.50 6.04 -9.47
N ALA A 6 12.22 5.31 -8.60
CA ALA A 6 12.74 3.99 -8.90
C ALA A 6 11.64 3.04 -9.40
N PHE A 7 10.43 3.09 -8.84
CA PHE A 7 9.34 2.18 -9.20
C PHE A 7 8.60 2.57 -10.48
N ALA A 8 8.96 3.69 -11.11
CA ALA A 8 8.57 3.96 -12.49
C ALA A 8 9.27 3.00 -13.47
N LEU A 9 10.40 2.40 -13.08
CA LEU A 9 11.13 1.42 -13.88
C LEU A 9 10.55 0.01 -13.67
N TYR A 10 10.36 -0.72 -14.76
CA TYR A 10 9.73 -2.05 -14.74
C TYR A 10 10.54 -3.08 -13.95
N ASP A 11 11.86 -3.05 -14.08
CA ASP A 11 12.77 -3.96 -13.38
C ASP A 11 12.78 -3.74 -11.86
N MET A 12 12.72 -2.47 -11.40
CA MET A 12 12.53 -2.15 -9.99
C MET A 12 11.18 -2.63 -9.47
N ALA A 13 10.11 -2.56 -10.28
CA ALA A 13 8.82 -3.16 -9.93
C ALA A 13 8.89 -4.69 -9.82
N VAL A 14 9.67 -5.36 -10.67
CA VAL A 14 9.92 -6.81 -10.58
C VAL A 14 10.72 -7.18 -9.33
N PHE A 15 11.71 -6.36 -8.93
CA PHE A 15 12.40 -6.52 -7.64
C PHE A 15 11.41 -6.39 -6.49
N TYR A 16 10.65 -5.29 -6.46
CA TYR A 16 9.64 -5.05 -5.44
C TYR A 16 8.68 -6.25 -5.30
N ASP A 17 8.13 -6.76 -6.40
CA ASP A 17 7.19 -7.89 -6.39
C ASP A 17 7.80 -9.17 -5.79
N SER A 18 9.10 -9.39 -6.02
CA SER A 18 9.80 -10.60 -5.59
C SER A 18 10.08 -10.62 -4.08
N PHE A 19 10.10 -9.45 -3.44
CA PHE A 19 10.31 -9.32 -1.99
C PHE A 19 9.04 -9.01 -1.19
N ASN A 20 7.97 -8.55 -1.85
CA ASN A 20 6.69 -8.23 -1.22
C ASN A 20 5.66 -9.32 -1.54
N ILE A 21 5.91 -10.50 -0.97
CA ILE A 21 5.03 -11.67 -1.14
C ILE A 21 3.81 -11.53 -0.23
N HIS A 22 2.68 -12.00 -0.71
CA HIS A 22 1.43 -12.08 0.02
C HIS A 22 1.60 -12.75 1.40
N GLY A 23 1.09 -12.11 2.44
CA GLY A 23 1.00 -12.66 3.79
C GLY A 23 -0.38 -12.45 4.41
N GLU A 24 -0.41 -12.43 5.75
CA GLU A 24 -1.62 -12.29 6.56
C GLU A 24 -2.43 -11.03 6.24
N ASP A 25 -1.75 -9.96 5.82
CA ASP A 25 -2.33 -8.71 5.33
C ASP A 25 -3.24 -8.94 4.12
N GLY A 26 -2.74 -9.64 3.12
CA GLY A 26 -3.53 -9.92 1.94
C GLY A 26 -4.65 -10.91 2.23
N ASP A 27 -4.45 -11.89 3.13
CA ASP A 27 -5.50 -12.83 3.54
C ASP A 27 -6.68 -12.07 4.18
N PHE A 28 -6.37 -11.08 5.03
CA PHE A 28 -7.36 -10.18 5.62
C PHE A 28 -8.17 -9.45 4.54
N TYR A 29 -7.49 -8.80 3.58
CA TYR A 29 -8.15 -8.05 2.51
C TYR A 29 -8.98 -8.95 1.59
N GLU A 30 -8.48 -10.13 1.25
CA GLU A 30 -9.17 -11.10 0.41
C GLU A 30 -10.44 -11.65 1.07
N ALA A 31 -10.39 -11.87 2.39
CA ALA A 31 -11.51 -12.40 3.16
C ALA A 31 -12.52 -11.34 3.61
N TYR A 32 -12.19 -10.05 3.51
CA TYR A 32 -13.03 -8.96 4.01
C TYR A 32 -14.40 -8.90 3.30
N PRO A 33 -14.48 -8.70 1.96
CA PRO A 33 -15.75 -8.64 1.27
C PRO A 33 -16.40 -10.04 1.23
N LYS A 34 -17.56 -10.18 1.87
CA LYS A 34 -18.25 -11.48 1.99
C LYS A 34 -19.00 -11.92 0.74
N THR A 35 -19.27 -10.98 -0.15
CA THR A 35 -19.95 -11.20 -1.43
C THR A 35 -19.26 -10.38 -2.53
N PRO A 36 -19.39 -10.79 -3.80
CA PRO A 36 -18.93 -9.99 -4.94
C PRO A 36 -19.40 -8.53 -4.84
N CYS A 37 -18.50 -7.59 -5.08
CA CYS A 37 -18.74 -6.15 -4.95
C CYS A 37 -17.77 -5.35 -5.83
N ARG A 38 -17.98 -4.03 -5.92
CA ARG A 38 -17.10 -3.11 -6.65
C ARG A 38 -16.00 -2.60 -5.73
N ILE A 39 -14.75 -2.85 -6.09
CA ILE A 39 -13.58 -2.49 -5.28
C ILE A 39 -12.69 -1.52 -6.02
N LEU A 40 -12.27 -0.46 -5.34
CA LEU A 40 -11.17 0.41 -5.78
C LEU A 40 -9.95 0.16 -4.89
N ASP A 41 -8.84 -0.23 -5.50
CA ASP A 41 -7.55 -0.42 -4.84
C ASP A 41 -6.63 0.78 -5.17
N ILE A 42 -6.37 1.63 -4.18
CA ILE A 42 -5.57 2.85 -4.32
C ILE A 42 -4.13 2.57 -3.90
N GLY A 43 -3.19 2.79 -4.82
CA GLY A 43 -1.80 2.38 -4.65
C GLY A 43 -1.64 0.88 -4.85
N CYS A 44 -2.29 0.33 -5.89
CA CYS A 44 -2.36 -1.11 -6.11
C CYS A 44 -1.00 -1.77 -6.42
N GLY A 45 0.04 -0.97 -6.71
CA GLY A 45 1.38 -1.44 -7.03
C GLY A 45 1.38 -2.46 -8.16
N THR A 46 2.02 -3.59 -7.93
CA THR A 46 2.11 -4.71 -8.89
C THR A 46 0.83 -5.55 -8.95
N GLY A 47 -0.23 -5.19 -8.22
CA GLY A 47 -1.54 -5.82 -8.31
C GLY A 47 -1.70 -7.13 -7.52
N SER A 48 -0.87 -7.38 -6.51
CA SER A 48 -0.88 -8.64 -5.74
C SER A 48 -2.27 -8.93 -5.13
N VAL A 49 -2.79 -8.04 -4.29
CA VAL A 49 -4.12 -8.17 -3.68
C VAL A 49 -5.23 -7.95 -4.71
N THR A 50 -5.06 -6.95 -5.57
CA THR A 50 -6.02 -6.56 -6.61
C THR A 50 -6.45 -7.72 -7.51
N LEU A 51 -5.48 -8.52 -8.00
CA LEU A 51 -5.74 -9.67 -8.87
C LEU A 51 -6.45 -10.81 -8.13
N ARG A 52 -6.10 -11.05 -6.86
CA ARG A 52 -6.77 -12.09 -6.06
C ARG A 52 -8.24 -11.73 -5.80
N LEU A 53 -8.52 -10.47 -5.47
CA LEU A 53 -9.88 -9.98 -5.35
C LEU A 53 -10.66 -10.17 -6.66
N ALA A 54 -10.08 -9.81 -7.80
CA ALA A 54 -10.75 -9.98 -9.09
C ALA A 54 -11.06 -11.46 -9.41
N ARG A 55 -10.12 -12.37 -9.12
CA ARG A 55 -10.30 -13.82 -9.28
C ARG A 55 -11.39 -14.43 -8.40
N ARG A 56 -11.76 -13.76 -7.30
CA ARG A 56 -12.89 -14.14 -6.44
C ARG A 56 -14.24 -13.63 -6.95
N GLY A 57 -14.25 -12.95 -8.09
CA GLY A 57 -15.45 -12.42 -8.72
C GLY A 57 -15.80 -10.98 -8.31
N HIS A 58 -14.91 -10.27 -7.61
CA HIS A 58 -15.09 -8.83 -7.38
C HIS A 58 -14.83 -8.04 -8.67
N GLN A 59 -15.55 -6.93 -8.87
CA GLN A 59 -15.25 -6.00 -9.94
C GLN A 59 -14.20 -5.00 -9.43
N VAL A 60 -12.95 -5.17 -9.83
CA VAL A 60 -11.84 -4.42 -9.24
C VAL A 60 -11.28 -3.39 -10.22
N THR A 61 -11.09 -2.16 -9.73
CA THR A 61 -10.30 -1.12 -10.36
C THR A 61 -9.06 -0.87 -9.51
N GLY A 62 -7.87 -1.05 -10.09
CA GLY A 62 -6.59 -0.75 -9.44
C GLY A 62 -6.01 0.56 -9.98
N ILE A 63 -5.60 1.46 -9.09
CA ILE A 63 -4.91 2.68 -9.47
C ILE A 63 -3.54 2.76 -8.82
N ASP A 64 -2.55 3.19 -9.59
CA ASP A 64 -1.20 3.46 -9.10
C ASP A 64 -0.54 4.53 -9.99
N PRO A 65 0.21 5.49 -9.43
CA PRO A 65 0.90 6.49 -10.24
C PRO A 65 2.16 5.94 -10.94
N ALA A 66 2.76 4.84 -10.47
CA ALA A 66 4.01 4.31 -10.98
C ALA A 66 3.78 3.45 -12.25
N PRO A 67 4.29 3.88 -13.43
CA PRO A 67 4.05 3.14 -14.67
C PRO A 67 4.71 1.75 -14.68
N GLY A 68 5.87 1.58 -14.04
CA GLY A 68 6.55 0.28 -13.92
C GLY A 68 5.73 -0.74 -13.14
N MET A 69 5.15 -0.32 -12.02
CA MET A 69 4.22 -1.13 -11.20
C MET A 69 3.01 -1.58 -12.00
N LEU A 70 2.31 -0.64 -12.67
CA LEU A 70 1.14 -0.97 -13.49
C LEU A 70 1.47 -1.83 -14.71
N ALA A 71 2.64 -1.64 -15.33
CA ALA A 71 3.07 -2.47 -16.44
C ALA A 71 3.23 -3.93 -15.99
N LEU A 72 3.82 -4.18 -14.81
CA LEU A 72 3.92 -5.51 -14.23
C LEU A 72 2.54 -6.06 -13.82
N ALA A 73 1.69 -5.25 -13.20
CA ALA A 73 0.34 -5.64 -12.82
C ALA A 73 -0.48 -6.12 -14.04
N LYS A 74 -0.49 -5.33 -15.13
CA LYS A 74 -1.11 -5.68 -16.42
C LYS A 74 -0.49 -6.93 -17.04
N ALA A 75 0.83 -7.10 -16.93
CA ALA A 75 1.51 -8.29 -17.42
C ALA A 75 1.08 -9.55 -16.65
N LYS A 76 0.77 -9.46 -15.35
CA LYS A 76 0.26 -10.57 -14.53
C LYS A 76 -1.24 -10.85 -14.75
N ASP A 77 -2.01 -9.85 -15.15
CA ASP A 77 -3.45 -9.96 -15.46
C ASP A 77 -3.72 -10.59 -16.84
N LYS A 78 -3.40 -11.88 -16.99
CA LYS A 78 -3.56 -12.60 -18.27
C LYS A 78 -5.01 -12.72 -18.74
N GLU A 79 -5.95 -12.63 -17.81
CA GLU A 79 -7.38 -12.79 -18.03
C GLU A 79 -8.09 -11.44 -18.25
N GLY A 80 -7.40 -10.32 -18.02
CA GLY A 80 -7.96 -8.97 -18.16
C GLY A 80 -9.08 -8.68 -17.16
N LEU A 81 -8.94 -9.20 -15.93
CA LEU A 81 -9.98 -9.14 -14.90
C LEU A 81 -10.08 -7.76 -14.23
N VAL A 82 -9.00 -6.98 -14.25
CA VAL A 82 -8.89 -5.73 -13.50
C VAL A 82 -8.82 -4.54 -14.45
N ARG A 83 -9.51 -3.45 -14.09
CA ARG A 83 -9.31 -2.15 -14.73
C ARG A 83 -8.13 -1.44 -14.07
N TRP A 84 -7.03 -1.31 -14.81
CA TRP A 84 -5.80 -0.64 -14.33
C TRP A 84 -5.71 0.80 -14.81
N ILE A 85 -5.52 1.76 -13.89
CA ILE A 85 -5.47 3.19 -14.22
C ILE A 85 -4.20 3.82 -13.65
N ALA A 86 -3.43 4.51 -14.50
CA ALA A 86 -2.33 5.36 -14.07
C ALA A 86 -2.90 6.65 -13.47
N ALA A 87 -2.98 6.73 -12.15
CA ALA A 87 -3.56 7.86 -11.45
C ALA A 87 -2.95 8.03 -10.05
N ASN A 88 -2.94 9.27 -9.59
CA ASN A 88 -2.55 9.64 -8.23
C ASN A 88 -3.80 9.79 -7.35
N ALA A 89 -3.72 9.36 -6.08
CA ALA A 89 -4.78 9.54 -5.09
C ALA A 89 -5.20 11.01 -4.90
N PHE A 90 -4.29 11.97 -5.12
CA PHE A 90 -4.53 13.41 -4.93
C PHE A 90 -5.42 14.06 -6.00
N ASP A 91 -5.44 13.49 -7.22
CA ASP A 91 -6.20 14.02 -8.35
C ASP A 91 -7.21 12.99 -8.88
N LEU A 92 -7.59 12.04 -8.01
CA LEU A 92 -8.46 10.94 -8.38
C LEU A 92 -9.86 11.45 -8.77
N ASN A 93 -10.19 11.24 -10.03
CA ASN A 93 -11.52 11.47 -10.59
C ASN A 93 -11.89 10.32 -11.54
N LEU A 94 -12.85 9.49 -11.14
CA LEU A 94 -13.37 8.36 -11.92
C LEU A 94 -14.81 8.62 -12.36
N ASP A 95 -15.12 9.86 -12.78
CA ASP A 95 -16.40 10.25 -13.39
C ASP A 95 -17.66 9.82 -12.60
N ARG A 96 -17.60 9.97 -11.27
CA ARG A 96 -18.67 9.58 -10.31
C ARG A 96 -18.92 8.07 -10.19
N GLU A 97 -18.01 7.23 -10.68
CA GLU A 97 -18.04 5.81 -10.34
C GLU A 97 -17.99 5.62 -8.83
N GLN A 98 -18.84 4.73 -8.32
CA GLN A 98 -18.97 4.45 -6.90
C GLN A 98 -18.54 3.00 -6.62
N PHE A 99 -17.87 2.83 -5.49
CA PHE A 99 -17.30 1.56 -5.04
C PHE A 99 -17.88 1.21 -3.68
N ASP A 100 -18.17 -0.08 -3.49
CA ASP A 100 -18.69 -0.61 -2.23
C ASP A 100 -17.56 -0.74 -1.21
N LEU A 101 -16.33 -0.93 -1.69
CA LEU A 101 -15.13 -1.02 -0.88
C LEU A 101 -13.97 -0.26 -1.56
N ILE A 102 -13.28 0.58 -0.80
CA ILE A 102 -12.02 1.21 -1.20
C ILE A 102 -10.92 0.72 -0.26
N ILE A 103 -9.78 0.31 -0.81
CA ILE A 103 -8.65 -0.17 -0.02
C ILE A 103 -7.37 0.60 -0.35
N MET A 104 -6.46 0.70 0.63
CA MET A 104 -5.05 1.07 0.44
C MET A 104 -4.21 0.03 1.14
N THR A 105 -3.55 -0.84 0.37
CA THR A 105 -2.80 -2.00 0.88
C THR A 105 -1.29 -1.80 0.74
N GLY A 106 -0.47 -2.62 1.41
CA GLY A 106 0.99 -2.47 1.42
C GLY A 106 1.48 -1.21 2.14
N HIS A 107 0.74 -0.74 3.15
CA HIS A 107 0.99 0.50 3.89
C HIS A 107 1.02 1.76 3.02
N VAL A 108 0.27 1.80 1.92
CA VAL A 108 0.15 2.97 1.04
C VAL A 108 -0.18 4.25 1.80
N PHE A 109 -0.94 4.18 2.90
CA PHE A 109 -1.26 5.36 3.71
C PHE A 109 -0.01 6.13 4.21
N GLN A 110 1.13 5.43 4.38
CA GLN A 110 2.38 6.03 4.87
C GLN A 110 3.12 6.86 3.82
N VAL A 111 2.73 6.81 2.55
CA VAL A 111 3.38 7.60 1.48
C VAL A 111 2.90 9.05 1.45
N PHE A 112 1.82 9.38 2.17
CA PHE A 112 1.32 10.74 2.31
C PHE A 112 2.10 11.46 3.41
N LEU A 113 2.87 12.47 3.04
CA LEU A 113 3.90 13.05 3.91
C LEU A 113 3.38 14.20 4.78
N ASP A 114 2.15 14.64 4.57
CA ASP A 114 1.54 15.65 5.44
C ASP A 114 0.02 15.48 5.57
N ASP A 115 -0.56 16.30 6.46
CA ASP A 115 -1.99 16.27 6.74
C ASP A 115 -2.82 16.72 5.53
N GLU A 116 -2.30 17.63 4.69
CA GLU A 116 -3.01 18.14 3.51
C GLU A 116 -3.11 17.07 2.42
N GLU A 117 -2.00 16.41 2.09
CA GLU A 117 -1.94 15.28 1.17
C GLU A 117 -2.86 14.15 1.63
N THR A 118 -2.81 13.80 2.92
CA THR A 118 -3.63 12.73 3.47
C THR A 118 -5.12 13.08 3.41
N LEU A 119 -5.50 14.31 3.80
CA LEU A 119 -6.88 14.77 3.73
C LEU A 119 -7.41 14.81 2.30
N LEU A 120 -6.58 15.22 1.34
CA LEU A 120 -6.94 15.24 -0.07
C LEU A 120 -7.19 13.83 -0.59
N ALA A 121 -6.29 12.89 -0.33
CA ALA A 121 -6.45 11.48 -0.71
C ALA A 121 -7.72 10.86 -0.11
N LEU A 122 -7.94 11.03 1.20
CA LEU A 122 -9.13 10.52 1.90
C LEU A 122 -10.42 11.16 1.38
N THR A 123 -10.43 12.47 1.13
CA THR A 123 -11.59 13.18 0.59
C THR A 123 -11.92 12.69 -0.82
N ASN A 124 -10.91 12.50 -1.66
CA ASN A 124 -11.09 12.00 -3.01
C ASN A 124 -11.63 10.56 -3.01
N ALA A 125 -11.06 9.68 -2.16
CA ALA A 125 -11.55 8.33 -1.98
C ALA A 125 -13.02 8.33 -1.53
N ARG A 126 -13.36 9.13 -0.51
CA ARG A 126 -14.73 9.24 0.02
C ARG A 126 -15.76 9.65 -1.03
N ARG A 127 -15.39 10.53 -1.98
CA ARG A 127 -16.31 10.95 -3.07
C ARG A 127 -16.69 9.80 -4.01
N HIS A 128 -15.91 8.72 -4.03
CA HIS A 128 -16.15 7.53 -4.85
C HIS A 128 -16.72 6.36 -4.03
N LEU A 129 -17.10 6.56 -2.76
CA LEU A 129 -17.82 5.54 -2.00
C LEU A 129 -19.31 5.52 -2.36
N SER A 130 -19.84 4.32 -2.56
CA SER A 130 -21.28 4.05 -2.58
C SER A 130 -21.90 4.40 -1.21
N PRO A 131 -23.21 4.74 -1.13
CA PRO A 131 -23.93 4.75 0.13
C PRO A 131 -23.77 3.41 0.88
N GLY A 132 -23.29 3.44 2.12
CA GLY A 132 -22.98 2.24 2.90
C GLY A 132 -21.66 1.56 2.56
N GLY A 133 -20.88 2.10 1.62
CA GLY A 133 -19.55 1.60 1.28
C GLY A 133 -18.52 1.92 2.38
N GLN A 134 -17.43 1.16 2.36
CA GLN A 134 -16.37 1.25 3.37
C GLN A 134 -15.01 1.56 2.73
N MET A 135 -14.16 2.25 3.49
CA MET A 135 -12.75 2.40 3.17
C MET A 135 -11.91 1.68 4.22
N ILE A 136 -10.90 0.93 3.78
CA ILE A 136 -9.96 0.24 4.67
C ILE A 136 -8.54 0.65 4.29
N ILE A 137 -7.76 1.04 5.30
CA ILE A 137 -6.33 1.28 5.16
C ILE A 137 -5.59 0.60 6.30
N GLU A 138 -4.30 0.32 6.10
CA GLU A 138 -3.37 0.05 7.19
C GLU A 138 -2.22 1.07 7.24
N SER A 139 -1.66 1.24 8.43
CA SER A 139 -0.39 1.92 8.68
C SER A 139 0.31 1.23 9.83
N ARG A 140 1.65 1.14 9.75
CA ARG A 140 2.45 0.62 10.87
C ARG A 140 2.26 1.49 12.11
N ASN A 141 2.16 0.87 13.29
CA ASN A 141 2.04 1.58 14.55
C ASN A 141 3.37 2.25 14.94
N PRO A 142 3.46 3.59 15.03
CA PRO A 142 4.70 4.28 15.40
C PRO A 142 5.21 3.94 16.81
N LEU A 143 4.35 3.47 17.71
CA LEU A 143 4.75 3.11 19.07
C LEU A 143 5.73 1.93 19.10
N LEU A 144 5.69 1.06 18.09
CA LEU A 144 6.61 -0.08 17.99
C LEU A 144 7.92 0.28 17.29
N ARG A 145 8.02 1.47 16.68
CA ARG A 145 9.24 1.98 16.05
C ARG A 145 9.89 0.96 15.11
N ALA A 146 9.08 0.27 14.30
CA ALA A 146 9.54 -0.83 13.43
C ALA A 146 10.76 -0.48 12.56
N TRP A 147 10.91 0.80 12.21
CA TRP A 147 12.05 1.33 11.48
C TRP A 147 13.40 1.19 12.20
N GLU A 148 13.45 1.03 13.53
CA GLU A 148 14.70 0.74 14.23
C GLU A 148 15.30 -0.61 13.85
N GLY A 149 14.45 -1.53 13.38
CA GLY A 149 14.86 -2.79 12.79
C GLY A 149 15.20 -2.70 11.31
N TRP A 150 15.17 -1.53 10.68
CA TRP A 150 15.51 -1.36 9.26
C TRP A 150 17.00 -1.03 9.11
N THR A 151 17.80 -2.09 9.27
CA THR A 151 19.25 -2.05 9.08
C THR A 151 19.68 -3.15 8.13
N GLU A 152 20.86 -2.99 7.53
CA GLU A 152 21.45 -4.03 6.69
C GLU A 152 21.49 -5.39 7.42
N ALA A 153 21.88 -5.42 8.70
CA ALA A 153 22.05 -6.65 9.45
C ALA A 153 20.74 -7.41 9.72
N THR A 154 19.62 -6.70 9.81
CA THR A 154 18.33 -7.26 10.23
C THR A 154 17.35 -7.48 9.08
N THR A 155 17.52 -6.76 7.97
CA THR A 155 16.57 -6.80 6.84
C THR A 155 17.12 -7.46 5.60
N ARG A 156 18.42 -7.82 5.58
CA ARG A 156 19.03 -8.50 4.45
C ARG A 156 18.27 -9.78 4.13
N ASN A 157 17.82 -9.87 2.88
CA ASN A 157 17.11 -11.02 2.35
C ASN A 157 17.53 -11.27 0.90
N THR A 158 17.38 -12.51 0.42
CA THR A 158 17.69 -12.90 -0.96
C THR A 158 16.50 -13.60 -1.58
N ALA A 159 16.17 -13.24 -2.82
CA ALA A 159 15.10 -13.87 -3.59
C ALA A 159 15.57 -14.20 -5.01
N GLN A 160 14.91 -15.21 -5.61
CA GLN A 160 15.06 -15.50 -7.04
C GLN A 160 14.12 -14.59 -7.83
N VAL A 161 14.68 -13.68 -8.61
CA VAL A 161 13.92 -12.71 -9.38
C VAL A 161 13.69 -13.24 -10.81
N PRO A 162 12.44 -13.38 -11.27
CA PRO A 162 12.13 -13.89 -12.61
C PRO A 162 12.84 -13.10 -13.72
N GLY A 163 13.62 -13.81 -14.54
CA GLY A 163 14.34 -13.22 -15.67
C GLY A 163 15.59 -12.43 -15.32
N ILE A 164 15.98 -12.35 -14.03
CA ILE A 164 17.16 -11.61 -13.57
C ILE A 164 18.12 -12.52 -12.79
N GLY A 165 17.61 -13.44 -11.97
CA GLY A 165 18.42 -14.33 -11.14
C GLY A 165 18.41 -13.93 -9.66
N PRO A 166 19.38 -14.38 -8.85
CA PRO A 166 19.41 -14.10 -7.42
C PRO A 166 19.71 -12.62 -7.15
N VAL A 167 18.81 -11.97 -6.40
CA VAL A 167 18.97 -10.58 -5.94
C VAL A 167 18.93 -10.57 -4.41
N GLU A 168 19.85 -9.84 -3.80
CA GLU A 168 19.82 -9.51 -2.38
C GLU A 168 19.22 -8.11 -2.20
N VAL A 169 18.41 -7.92 -1.16
CA VAL A 169 17.92 -6.61 -0.73
C VAL A 169 18.22 -6.40 0.74
N PHE A 170 18.53 -5.16 1.13
CA PHE A 170 18.44 -4.72 2.51
C PHE A 170 17.93 -3.27 2.58
N TYR A 171 17.43 -2.91 3.76
CA TYR A 171 16.93 -1.57 4.07
C TYR A 171 17.81 -0.91 5.11
N GLN A 172 18.05 0.40 4.96
CA GLN A 172 18.85 1.18 5.90
C GLN A 172 18.19 2.52 6.16
N VAL A 173 17.80 2.79 7.41
CA VAL A 173 17.36 4.12 7.81
C VAL A 173 18.52 5.09 7.67
N ASP A 174 18.24 6.20 7.00
CA ASP A 174 19.11 7.36 6.87
C ASP A 174 18.77 8.41 7.92
N ARG A 175 17.48 8.73 8.05
CA ARG A 175 17.04 9.88 8.84
C ARG A 175 15.63 9.73 9.39
N ILE A 176 15.44 10.23 10.60
CA ILE A 176 14.14 10.27 11.28
C ILE A 176 13.85 11.70 11.71
N GLU A 177 12.69 12.22 11.34
CA GLU A 177 12.21 13.56 11.69
C GLU A 177 10.74 13.55 12.12
N GLY A 178 10.52 13.55 13.43
CA GLY A 178 9.16 13.46 13.96
C GLY A 178 8.49 12.17 13.49
N GLU A 179 7.45 12.30 12.67
CA GLU A 179 6.70 11.16 12.10
C GLU A 179 7.34 10.62 10.81
N HIS A 180 8.40 11.22 10.27
CA HIS A 180 8.99 10.85 8.99
C HIS A 180 10.22 9.97 9.15
N VAL A 181 10.29 8.90 8.37
CA VAL A 181 11.43 8.00 8.29
C VAL A 181 11.88 7.92 6.84
N THR A 182 13.09 8.41 6.57
CA THR A 182 13.77 8.28 5.29
C THR A 182 14.75 7.11 5.34
N PHE A 183 14.69 6.24 4.34
CA PHE A 183 15.52 5.04 4.25
C PHE A 183 15.86 4.72 2.79
N ASP A 184 16.93 3.96 2.62
CA ASP A 184 17.34 3.40 1.34
C ASP A 184 17.02 1.90 1.32
N ALA A 185 16.50 1.40 0.20
CA ALA A 185 16.48 -0.01 -0.15
C ALA A 185 17.58 -0.27 -1.19
N THR A 186 18.55 -1.11 -0.85
CA THR A 186 19.68 -1.44 -1.72
C THR A 186 19.49 -2.85 -2.27
N PHE A 187 19.34 -2.96 -3.59
CA PHE A 187 19.24 -4.20 -4.32
C PHE A 187 20.59 -4.53 -4.94
N THR A 188 21.11 -5.74 -4.71
CA THR A 188 22.35 -6.24 -5.31
C THR A 188 22.05 -7.45 -6.19
N LEU A 189 22.32 -7.35 -7.49
CA LEU A 189 22.26 -8.49 -8.40
C LEU A 189 23.48 -9.37 -8.14
N LEU A 190 23.29 -10.56 -7.54
CA LEU A 190 24.42 -11.35 -7.04
C LEU A 190 25.30 -11.95 -8.14
N GLU A 191 24.78 -12.06 -9.37
CA GLU A 191 25.55 -12.56 -10.51
C GLU A 191 26.51 -11.51 -11.09
N THR A 192 26.15 -10.23 -11.04
CA THR A 192 26.93 -9.14 -11.65
C THR A 192 27.63 -8.25 -10.62
N GLY A 193 27.14 -8.25 -9.38
CA GLY A 193 27.53 -7.28 -8.33
C GLY A 193 26.96 -5.88 -8.55
N GLU A 194 26.09 -5.68 -9.55
CA GLU A 194 25.43 -4.40 -9.78
C GLU A 194 24.51 -4.06 -8.61
N GLN A 195 24.61 -2.82 -8.11
CA GLN A 195 23.74 -2.29 -7.06
C GLN A 195 22.77 -1.25 -7.60
N ARG A 196 21.54 -1.30 -7.11
CA ARG A 196 20.50 -0.30 -7.36
C ARG A 196 19.92 0.15 -6.04
N ILE A 197 19.73 1.46 -5.90
CA ILE A 197 19.27 2.07 -4.65
C ILE A 197 17.97 2.81 -4.94
N SER A 198 16.99 2.57 -4.07
CA SER A 198 15.67 3.19 -4.06
C SER A 198 15.58 3.96 -2.73
N ARG A 199 15.38 5.29 -2.80
CA ARG A 199 15.32 6.15 -1.61
C ARG A 199 13.89 6.58 -1.37
N SER A 200 13.36 6.22 -0.22
CA SER A 200 11.95 6.46 0.14
C SER A 200 11.84 7.21 1.47
N CYS A 201 10.75 7.97 1.62
CA CYS A 201 10.35 8.57 2.87
C CYS A 201 8.92 8.12 3.18
N LEU A 202 8.70 7.63 4.41
CA LEU A 202 7.39 7.23 4.88
C LEU A 202 7.02 8.00 6.15
N ARG A 203 5.74 8.34 6.27
CA ARG A 203 5.15 8.94 7.45
C ARG A 203 4.49 7.88 8.34
N PHE A 204 4.69 7.99 9.64
CA PHE A 204 4.17 7.09 10.66
C PHE A 204 3.21 7.83 11.60
N PRO A 205 2.01 8.20 11.14
CA PRO A 205 1.03 8.87 11.99
C PRO A 205 0.50 7.91 13.06
N GLY A 206 0.35 8.40 14.29
CA GLY A 206 -0.26 7.62 15.37
C GLY A 206 -1.78 7.42 15.18
N ARG A 207 -2.35 6.40 15.85
CA ARG A 207 -3.79 6.05 15.76
C ARG A 207 -4.73 7.26 15.95
N GLY A 208 -4.43 8.14 16.90
CA GLY A 208 -5.23 9.35 17.12
C GLY A 208 -5.20 10.34 15.95
N LYS A 209 -4.06 10.48 15.28
CA LYS A 209 -3.91 11.32 14.08
C LYS A 209 -4.66 10.71 12.89
N VAL A 210 -4.54 9.38 12.69
CA VAL A 210 -5.31 8.66 11.67
C VAL A 210 -6.82 8.89 11.86
N GLU A 211 -7.32 8.69 13.08
CA GLU A 211 -8.74 8.91 13.40
C GLU A 211 -9.18 10.37 13.14
N GLN A 212 -8.35 11.34 13.50
CA GLN A 212 -8.60 12.77 13.25
C GLN A 212 -8.73 13.08 11.76
N LEU A 213 -7.82 12.54 10.93
CA LEU A 213 -7.79 12.78 9.49
C LEU A 213 -9.02 12.17 8.79
N PHE A 214 -9.43 10.96 9.17
CA PHE A 214 -10.67 10.35 8.66
C PHE A 214 -11.91 11.18 9.03
N LYS A 215 -12.01 11.65 10.28
CA LYS A 215 -13.13 12.53 10.70
C LYS A 215 -13.14 13.84 9.92
N ALA A 216 -11.98 14.45 9.72
CA ALA A 216 -11.85 15.69 8.95
C ALA A 216 -12.19 15.49 7.45
N ALA A 217 -11.92 14.31 6.89
CA ALA A 217 -12.34 13.94 5.53
C ALA A 217 -13.86 13.61 5.42
N GLY A 218 -14.59 13.57 6.54
CA GLY A 218 -16.04 13.40 6.59
C GLY A 218 -16.52 11.96 6.79
N PHE A 219 -15.66 11.04 7.21
CA PHE A 219 -16.07 9.71 7.68
C PHE A 219 -16.68 9.80 9.09
N LYS A 220 -17.73 9.01 9.35
CA LYS A 220 -18.51 9.08 10.60
C LYS A 220 -18.20 7.95 11.57
N SER A 221 -18.09 6.73 11.08
CA SER A 221 -17.72 5.55 11.86
C SER A 221 -16.35 5.08 11.41
N ILE A 222 -15.47 4.83 12.38
CA ILE A 222 -14.08 4.40 12.16
C ILE A 222 -13.78 3.34 13.22
N ASP A 223 -13.72 2.09 12.80
CA ASP A 223 -13.26 0.98 13.63
C ASP A 223 -11.75 0.82 13.46
N MET A 224 -11.05 0.63 14.58
CA MET A 224 -9.58 0.52 14.61
C MET A 224 -9.17 -0.87 15.07
N LEU A 225 -8.57 -1.63 14.18
CA LEU A 225 -8.00 -2.95 14.46
C LEU A 225 -6.48 -2.84 14.59
N GLY A 226 -5.90 -3.77 15.33
CA GLY A 226 -4.46 -3.82 15.61
C GLY A 226 -3.72 -4.97 14.93
N TRP A 227 -4.45 -5.97 14.45
CA TRP A 227 -3.92 -7.22 13.91
C TRP A 227 -4.79 -7.72 12.75
N TRP A 228 -4.17 -8.47 11.85
CA TRP A 228 -4.81 -9.06 10.67
C TRP A 228 -5.89 -10.11 11.01
N ASP A 229 -5.95 -10.60 12.25
CA ASP A 229 -7.00 -11.50 12.73
C ASP A 229 -8.29 -10.79 13.17
N GLY A 230 -8.34 -9.46 13.07
CA GLY A 230 -9.53 -8.66 13.38
C GLY A 230 -9.63 -8.18 14.83
N ARG A 231 -8.60 -8.38 15.66
CA ARG A 231 -8.58 -7.83 17.03
C ARG A 231 -8.47 -6.31 17.03
N SER A 232 -9.17 -5.68 17.98
CA SER A 232 -9.14 -4.24 18.22
C SER A 232 -7.73 -3.72 18.47
N PHE A 233 -7.48 -2.46 18.12
CA PHE A 233 -6.19 -1.81 18.36
C PHE A 233 -5.84 -1.68 19.85
N GLU A 234 -4.57 -1.98 20.17
CA GLU A 234 -3.92 -1.76 21.45
C GLU A 234 -2.56 -1.04 21.22
N PRO A 235 -1.96 -0.39 22.24
CA PRO A 235 -0.66 0.27 22.08
C PRO A 235 0.46 -0.65 21.58
N THR A 236 0.34 -1.96 21.83
CA THR A 236 1.28 -3.02 21.41
C THR A 236 0.97 -3.61 20.04
N SER A 237 -0.11 -3.18 19.38
CA SER A 237 -0.48 -3.65 18.06
C SER A 237 0.58 -3.31 17.02
N PRO A 238 0.94 -4.23 16.11
CA PRO A 238 1.86 -3.93 15.01
C PRO A 238 1.28 -2.93 14.01
N GLU A 239 -0.02 -3.00 13.79
CA GLU A 239 -0.71 -2.23 12.76
C GLU A 239 -1.76 -1.29 13.36
N ILE A 240 -2.10 -0.26 12.59
CA ILE A 240 -3.30 0.55 12.74
C ILE A 240 -4.11 0.29 11.48
N ILE A 241 -5.15 -0.54 11.58
CA ILE A 241 -6.05 -0.86 10.47
C ILE A 241 -7.35 -0.10 10.70
N ALA A 242 -7.63 0.89 9.86
CA ALA A 242 -8.82 1.72 9.98
C ALA A 242 -9.88 1.27 8.98
N ILE A 243 -11.06 0.89 9.48
CA ILE A 243 -12.24 0.58 8.67
C ILE A 243 -13.24 1.71 8.85
N ALA A 244 -13.47 2.51 7.80
CA ALA A 244 -14.25 3.73 7.89
C ALA A 244 -15.48 3.70 6.96
N SER A 245 -16.57 4.34 7.40
CA SER A 245 -17.81 4.52 6.63
C SER A 245 -18.40 5.93 6.78
N VAL A 246 -19.28 6.31 5.85
CA VAL A 246 -19.91 7.65 5.74
C VAL A 246 -21.29 7.70 6.39
#